data_AF-A0AAP5M8E5-F1
#
_entry.id   AF-A0AAP5M8E5-F1
#
_cell.length_a   1.000
_cell.length_b   1.000
_cell.length_c   1.000
_cell.angle_alpha   90.00
_cell.angle_beta   90.00
_cell.angle_gamma   90.00
#
_symmetry.space_group_name_H-M   'P 1'
#
loop_
_entity.id
_entity.type
_entity.pdbx_description
1 polymer ?
#
loop_
_entity_poly.entity_id
_entity_poly.type
_entity_poly.pdbx_seq_one_letter_code
_entity_poly.pdbx_strand_id
1 'polypeptide(L)'
;MNETIITARMNKDGTAVEVLADGSERPFPKQPMRHMTEEEILAAAQSDPDAQPLTDADLARMKRVPRVKIIRRALGLTQEEFAARYHIPIGTLRDWEQGRSEPDQTAKAYLKVIAANPEAIYQALQFSPR
;
A
#
# COMPACT_ATOMS: atom_id res chain seq x y z
N MET A 1 -31.30 -23.54 -12.66
CA MET A 1 -29.97 -22.91 -12.62
C MET A 1 -30.07 -21.58 -13.32
N ASN A 2 -29.65 -20.50 -12.68
CA ASN A 2 -29.54 -19.21 -13.36
C ASN A 2 -28.24 -19.20 -14.17
N GLU A 3 -28.27 -18.60 -15.36
CA GLU A 3 -27.20 -18.61 -16.38
C GLU A 3 -25.83 -18.07 -15.90
N THR A 4 -25.76 -17.51 -14.70
CA THR A 4 -24.57 -16.83 -14.16
C THR A 4 -23.81 -17.65 -13.09
N ILE A 5 -24.35 -18.76 -12.61
CA ILE A 5 -23.75 -19.51 -11.47
C ILE A 5 -23.27 -20.89 -11.93
N ILE A 6 -21.96 -21.11 -11.81
CA ILE A 6 -21.30 -22.40 -12.02
C ILE A 6 -20.98 -23.02 -10.66
N THR A 7 -21.42 -24.25 -10.44
CA THR A 7 -21.09 -25.02 -9.22
C THR A 7 -19.82 -25.81 -9.45
N ALA A 8 -18.75 -25.48 -8.71
CA ALA A 8 -17.48 -26.19 -8.75
C ALA A 8 -17.23 -26.97 -7.46
N ARG A 9 -16.64 -28.16 -7.57
CA ARG A 9 -16.22 -29.01 -6.44
C ARG A 9 -14.73 -29.30 -6.54
N MET A 10 -14.02 -29.10 -5.44
CA MET A 10 -12.61 -29.51 -5.30
C MET A 10 -12.53 -30.96 -4.81
N ASN A 11 -11.71 -31.76 -5.48
CA ASN A 11 -11.38 -33.12 -5.10
C ASN A 11 -10.19 -33.15 -4.13
N LYS A 12 -9.98 -34.29 -3.46
CA LYS A 12 -8.89 -34.49 -2.48
C LYS A 12 -7.48 -34.42 -3.08
N ASP A 13 -7.37 -34.64 -4.38
CA ASP A 13 -6.12 -34.54 -5.15
C ASP A 13 -5.83 -33.10 -5.64
N GLY A 14 -6.66 -32.12 -5.27
CA GLY A 14 -6.53 -30.72 -5.68
C GLY A 14 -7.09 -30.41 -7.07
N THR A 15 -7.72 -31.37 -7.74
CA THR A 15 -8.42 -31.12 -9.01
C THR A 15 -9.80 -30.51 -8.78
N ALA A 16 -10.23 -29.61 -9.66
CA ALA A 16 -11.59 -29.06 -9.64
C ALA A 16 -12.45 -29.73 -10.72
N VAL A 17 -13.69 -30.05 -10.37
CA VAL A 17 -14.74 -30.50 -11.29
C VAL A 17 -15.91 -29.52 -11.26
N GLU A 18 -16.55 -29.33 -12.40
CA GLU A 18 -17.82 -28.63 -12.50
C GLU A 18 -18.95 -29.65 -12.35
N VAL A 19 -19.93 -29.33 -11.49
CA VAL A 19 -21.12 -30.15 -11.26
C VAL A 19 -22.26 -29.61 -12.12
N LEU A 20 -22.70 -30.42 -13.09
CA LEU A 20 -23.75 -30.08 -14.04
C LEU A 20 -25.14 -30.21 -13.42
N ALA A 21 -26.14 -29.76 -14.18
CA ALA A 21 -27.52 -29.68 -13.73
C ALA A 21 -28.14 -31.02 -13.33
N ASP A 22 -27.72 -32.07 -14.03
CA ASP A 22 -28.13 -33.45 -13.86
C ASP A 22 -27.30 -34.20 -12.83
N GLY A 23 -26.38 -33.50 -12.13
CA GLY A 23 -25.47 -34.07 -11.15
C GLY A 23 -24.26 -34.79 -11.73
N SER A 24 -24.11 -34.81 -13.06
CA SER A 24 -22.90 -35.33 -13.70
C SER A 24 -21.72 -34.36 -13.51
N GLU A 25 -20.50 -34.89 -13.54
CA GLU A 25 -19.28 -34.12 -13.31
C GLU A 25 -18.42 -34.05 -14.57
N ARG A 26 -17.84 -32.89 -14.82
CA ARG A 26 -16.80 -32.71 -15.85
C ARG A 26 -15.58 -31.99 -15.29
N PRO A 27 -14.38 -32.18 -15.88
CA PRO A 27 -13.21 -31.40 -15.50
C PRO A 27 -13.49 -29.91 -15.57
N PHE A 28 -13.13 -29.17 -14.52
CA PHE A 28 -13.35 -27.72 -14.51
C PHE A 28 -12.47 -27.08 -15.60
N PRO A 29 -13.02 -26.22 -16.47
CA PRO A 29 -12.28 -25.63 -17.57
C PRO A 29 -11.14 -24.75 -17.02
N LYS A 30 -9.89 -25.10 -17.35
CA LYS A 30 -8.72 -24.26 -17.11
C LYS A 30 -8.56 -23.22 -18.23
N GLN A 31 -9.63 -22.49 -18.52
CA GLN A 31 -9.51 -21.35 -19.44
C GLN A 31 -8.88 -20.22 -18.64
N PRO A 32 -7.66 -19.76 -19.01
CA PRO A 32 -7.14 -18.54 -18.41
C PRO A 32 -8.13 -17.41 -18.72
N MET A 33 -8.36 -16.53 -17.75
CA MET A 33 -9.12 -15.31 -18.03
C MET A 33 -8.47 -14.61 -19.22
N ARG A 34 -9.28 -14.14 -20.16
CA ARG A 34 -8.77 -13.37 -21.30
C ARG A 34 -7.96 -12.20 -20.75
N HIS A 35 -6.72 -12.06 -21.20
CA HIS A 35 -5.95 -10.84 -20.95
C HIS A 35 -6.70 -9.68 -21.61
N MET A 36 -7.22 -8.75 -20.80
CA MET A 36 -7.76 -7.51 -21.32
C MET A 36 -6.62 -6.65 -21.86
N THR A 37 -6.82 -6.02 -23.01
CA THR A 37 -5.89 -4.99 -23.49
C THR A 37 -5.97 -3.77 -22.56
N GLU A 38 -4.95 -2.91 -22.56
CA GLU A 38 -5.00 -1.65 -21.80
C GLU A 38 -6.20 -0.78 -22.23
N GLU A 39 -6.56 -0.80 -23.51
CA GLU A 39 -7.73 -0.11 -24.06
C GLU A 39 -9.04 -0.63 -23.47
N GLU A 40 -9.20 -1.96 -23.37
CA GLU A 40 -10.37 -2.59 -22.79
C GLU A 40 -10.48 -2.32 -21.28
N ILE A 41 -9.35 -2.30 -20.57
CA ILE A 41 -9.29 -1.93 -19.15
C ILE A 41 -9.74 -0.49 -18.96
N LEU A 42 -9.21 0.43 -19.77
CA LEU A 42 -9.54 1.84 -19.67
C LEU A 42 -11.01 2.10 -20.00
N ALA A 43 -11.54 1.47 -21.05
CA ALA A 43 -12.95 1.60 -21.42
C ALA A 43 -13.88 1.08 -20.30
N ALA A 44 -13.55 -0.06 -19.70
CA ALA A 44 -14.30 -0.61 -18.57
C ALA A 44 -14.26 0.35 -17.37
N ALA A 45 -13.08 0.85 -17.00
CA ALA A 45 -12.92 1.80 -15.89
C ALA A 45 -13.69 3.12 -16.13
N GLN A 46 -13.70 3.64 -17.36
CA GLN A 46 -14.46 4.84 -17.70
C GLN A 46 -15.97 4.63 -17.64
N SER A 47 -16.44 3.42 -17.97
CA SER A 47 -17.86 3.08 -17.96
C SER A 47 -18.43 2.86 -16.56
N ASP A 48 -17.58 2.59 -15.56
CA ASP A 48 -17.96 2.41 -14.16
C ASP A 48 -17.89 3.77 -13.41
N PRO A 49 -19.04 4.36 -13.01
CA PRO A 49 -19.06 5.65 -12.31
C PRO A 49 -18.29 5.65 -10.97
N ASP A 50 -18.18 4.50 -10.30
CA ASP A 50 -17.54 4.38 -8.99
C ASP A 50 -16.04 4.04 -9.09
N ALA A 51 -15.56 3.63 -10.28
CA ALA A 51 -14.19 3.16 -10.49
C ALA A 51 -13.46 3.88 -11.64
N GLN A 52 -13.77 5.16 -11.87
CA GLN A 52 -13.13 5.95 -12.91
C GLN A 52 -11.64 6.22 -12.63
N PRO A 53 -10.78 6.27 -13.67
CA PRO A 53 -9.40 6.71 -13.54
C PRO A 53 -9.31 8.14 -13.00
N LEU A 54 -8.28 8.41 -12.20
CA LEU A 54 -7.99 9.76 -11.70
C LEU A 54 -7.62 10.71 -12.85
N THR A 55 -8.19 11.91 -12.83
CA THR A 55 -7.77 12.98 -13.73
C THR A 55 -6.53 13.69 -13.21
N ASP A 56 -5.81 14.41 -14.07
CA ASP A 56 -4.67 15.25 -13.65
C ASP A 56 -5.06 16.27 -12.56
N ALA A 57 -6.29 16.79 -12.63
CA ALA A 57 -6.82 17.69 -11.61
C ALA A 57 -7.07 16.98 -10.27
N ASP A 58 -7.47 15.71 -10.28
CA ASP A 58 -7.58 14.89 -9.07
C ASP A 58 -6.22 14.62 -8.46
N LEU A 59 -5.23 14.24 -9.27
CA LEU A 59 -3.84 14.07 -8.82
C LEU A 59 -3.29 15.36 -8.21
N ALA A 60 -3.54 16.52 -8.82
CA ALA A 60 -3.08 17.81 -8.32
C ALA A 60 -3.66 18.16 -6.93
N ARG A 61 -4.87 17.68 -6.61
CA ARG A 61 -5.53 17.88 -5.31
C ARG A 61 -5.05 16.90 -4.23
N MET A 62 -4.31 15.85 -4.59
CA MET A 62 -3.88 14.85 -3.63
C MET A 62 -2.86 15.41 -2.64
N LYS A 63 -3.11 15.17 -1.35
CA LYS A 63 -2.14 15.45 -0.30
C LYS A 63 -0.99 14.46 -0.40
N ARG A 64 0.23 14.97 -0.60
CA ARG A 64 1.44 14.16 -0.55
C ARG A 64 1.60 13.56 0.85
N VAL A 65 2.02 12.30 0.91
CA VAL A 65 2.36 11.66 2.18
C VAL A 65 3.52 12.42 2.82
N PRO A 66 3.43 12.82 4.11
CA PRO A 66 4.51 13.52 4.78
C PRO A 66 5.83 12.73 4.71
N ARG A 67 6.91 13.41 4.32
CA ARG A 67 8.22 12.77 4.09
C ARG A 67 8.73 12.00 5.30
N VAL A 68 8.51 12.50 6.51
CA VAL A 68 8.89 11.81 7.76
C VAL A 68 8.24 10.44 7.89
N LYS A 69 6.97 10.30 7.49
CA LYS A 69 6.25 9.01 7.49
C LYS A 69 6.86 8.02 6.51
N ILE A 70 7.29 8.50 5.35
CA ILE A 70 7.97 7.69 4.33
C ILE A 70 9.29 7.18 4.89
N ILE A 71 10.13 8.06 5.45
CA ILE A 71 11.42 7.70 6.05
C ILE A 71 11.22 6.64 7.14
N ARG A 72 10.32 6.88 8.10
CA ARG A 72 10.06 5.95 9.19
C ARG A 72 9.64 4.57 8.69
N ARG A 73 8.69 4.51 7.74
CA ARG A 73 8.20 3.23 7.19
C ARG A 73 9.29 2.50 6.41
N ALA A 74 10.14 3.21 5.68
CA ALA A 74 11.29 2.61 4.99
C ALA A 74 12.29 1.96 5.97
N LEU A 75 12.41 2.49 7.19
CA LEU A 75 13.23 1.91 8.26
C LEU A 75 12.52 0.79 9.05
N GLY A 76 11.26 0.49 8.75
CA GLY A 76 10.49 -0.55 9.45
C GLY A 76 10.16 -0.23 10.91
N LEU A 77 10.21 1.04 11.32
CA LEU A 77 10.02 1.45 12.71
C LEU A 77 8.59 1.89 13.01
N THR A 78 8.11 1.57 14.21
CA THR A 78 6.92 2.18 14.81
C THR A 78 7.16 3.67 15.08
N GLN A 79 6.09 4.44 15.34
CA GLN A 79 6.24 5.87 15.65
C GLN A 79 7.06 6.06 16.93
N GLU A 80 6.81 5.24 17.94
CA GLU A 80 7.47 5.24 19.24
C GLU A 80 8.97 4.92 19.08
N GLU A 81 9.32 3.88 18.33
CA GLU A 81 10.73 3.54 18.06
C GLU A 81 11.45 4.64 17.30
N PHE A 82 10.83 5.23 16.27
CA PHE A 82 11.45 6.31 15.50
C PHE A 82 11.64 7.57 16.35
N ALA A 83 10.63 7.94 17.13
CA ALA A 83 10.67 9.06 18.06
C ALA A 83 11.80 8.90 19.08
N ALA A 84 11.87 7.73 19.73
CA ALA A 84 12.91 7.41 20.70
C ALA A 84 14.30 7.36 20.07
N ARG A 85 14.44 6.70 18.91
CA ARG A 85 15.72 6.52 18.22
C ARG A 85 16.37 7.84 17.79
N TYR A 86 15.57 8.80 17.37
CA TYR A 86 16.04 10.07 16.78
C TYR A 86 15.78 11.29 17.65
N HIS A 87 15.39 11.08 18.92
CA HIS A 87 15.11 12.14 19.90
C HIS A 87 14.08 13.17 19.40
N ILE A 88 13.03 12.70 18.71
CA ILE A 88 11.90 13.52 18.27
C ILE A 88 10.73 13.24 19.21
N PRO A 89 10.12 14.27 19.85
CA PRO A 89 8.95 14.04 20.68
C PRO A 89 7.83 13.33 19.91
N ILE A 90 7.26 12.27 20.49
CA ILE A 90 6.25 11.44 19.82
C ILE A 90 5.02 12.25 19.35
N GLY A 91 4.60 13.26 20.13
CA GLY A 91 3.52 14.17 19.74
C GLY A 91 3.85 14.97 18.48
N THR A 92 5.06 15.53 18.43
CA THR A 92 5.58 16.26 17.26
C THR A 92 5.66 15.37 16.01
N LEU A 93 6.17 14.14 16.16
CA LEU A 93 6.21 13.17 15.05
C LEU A 93 4.79 12.87 14.53
N ARG A 94 3.82 12.65 15.43
CA ARG A 94 2.43 12.39 15.06
C ARG A 94 1.79 13.56 14.33
N ASP A 95 2.03 14.79 14.78
CA ASP A 95 1.52 15.99 14.13
C ASP A 95 2.09 16.15 12.72
N TRP A 96 3.38 15.90 12.53
CA TRP A 96 4.01 15.91 11.20
C TRP A 96 3.48 14.80 10.29
N GLU A 97 3.33 13.57 10.79
CA GLU A 97 2.85 12.44 9.98
C GLU A 97 1.37 12.53 9.60
N GLN A 98 0.58 13.27 10.38
CA GLN A 98 -0.84 13.53 10.14
C GLN A 98 -1.07 14.86 9.40
N GLY A 99 -0.01 15.66 9.19
CA GLY A 99 -0.09 16.95 8.52
C GLY A 99 -0.79 18.03 9.34
N ARG A 100 -0.83 17.90 10.67
CA ARG A 100 -1.31 18.97 11.58
C ARG A 100 -0.32 20.12 11.71
N SER A 101 0.97 19.82 11.53
CA SER A 101 2.05 20.80 11.47
C SER A 101 3.11 20.33 10.49
N GLU A 102 4.01 21.23 10.10
CA GLU A 102 5.19 20.88 9.32
C GLU A 102 6.46 20.92 10.17
N PRO A 103 7.46 20.08 9.87
CA PRO A 103 8.78 20.25 10.43
C PRO A 103 9.38 21.58 9.93
N ASP A 104 10.06 22.28 10.84
CA ASP A 104 10.81 23.49 10.50
C ASP A 104 12.03 23.16 9.62
N GLN A 105 12.79 24.18 9.25
CA GLN A 105 13.93 23.99 8.35
C GLN A 105 15.01 23.06 8.94
N THR A 106 15.25 23.16 10.25
CA THR A 106 16.23 22.34 10.97
C THR A 106 15.79 20.89 11.05
N ALA A 107 14.53 20.63 11.40
CA ALA A 107 13.96 19.29 11.42
C ALA A 107 13.93 18.68 10.00
N LYS A 108 13.60 19.46 8.96
CA LYS A 108 13.69 19.02 7.55
C LYS A 108 15.11 18.60 7.18
N ALA A 109 16.12 19.37 7.58
CA ALA A 109 17.52 19.03 7.36
C ALA A 109 17.92 17.76 8.14
N TYR A 110 17.53 17.65 9.40
CA TYR A 110 17.81 16.49 10.24
C TYR A 110 17.18 15.20 9.67
N LEU A 111 15.91 15.25 9.27
CA LEU A 111 15.22 14.15 8.60
C LEU A 111 15.90 13.76 7.28
N LYS A 112 16.47 14.72 6.54
CA LYS A 112 17.26 14.43 5.34
C LYS A 112 18.51 13.63 5.67
N VAL A 113 19.19 13.95 6.77
CA VAL A 113 20.40 13.23 7.21
C VAL A 113 20.04 11.84 7.74
N ILE A 114 18.97 11.70 8.53
CA ILE A 114 18.45 10.39 8.96
C ILE A 114 18.17 9.50 7.75
N ALA A 115 17.52 10.04 6.71
CA ALA A 115 17.22 9.28 5.50
C ALA A 115 18.48 8.84 4.73
N ALA A 116 19.58 9.59 4.85
CA ALA A 116 20.83 9.28 4.15
C ALA A 116 21.69 8.27 4.90
N ASN A 117 21.75 8.35 6.24
CA ASN A 117 22.55 7.44 7.07
C ASN A 117 21.89 7.21 8.45
N PRO A 118 20.83 6.39 8.51
CA PRO A 118 20.02 6.22 9.72
C PRO A 118 20.80 5.61 10.89
N GLU A 119 21.74 4.72 10.60
CA GLU A 119 22.54 4.01 11.61
C GLU A 119 23.59 4.93 12.23
N ALA A 120 24.33 5.70 11.41
CA ALA A 120 25.32 6.63 11.94
C ALA A 120 24.70 7.68 12.86
N ILE A 121 23.51 8.18 12.53
CA ILE A 121 22.78 9.13 13.39
C ILE A 121 22.34 8.47 14.69
N TYR A 122 21.79 7.25 14.61
CA TYR A 122 21.41 6.52 15.83
C TYR A 122 22.62 6.35 16.76
N GLN A 123 23.75 5.89 16.23
CA GLN A 123 24.99 5.69 17.01
C GLN A 123 25.52 7.01 17.58
N ALA A 124 25.52 8.09 16.80
CA ALA A 124 25.95 9.41 17.27
C ALA A 124 25.10 9.92 18.44
N LEU A 125 23.81 9.62 18.47
CA LEU A 125 22.89 10.02 19.54
C LEU A 125 23.00 9.15 20.81
N GLN A 126 23.59 7.96 20.72
CA GLN A 126 23.89 7.13 21.89
C GLN A 126 25.11 7.65 22.67
N PHE A 127 25.97 8.44 22.03
CA PHE A 127 27.15 8.99 22.65
C PHE A 127 26.80 10.27 23.42
N SER A 128 26.89 10.23 24.76
CA SER A 128 26.89 11.44 25.61
C SER A 128 28.32 11.81 25.97
N PRO A 129 28.94 12.83 25.35
CA PRO A 129 30.15 13.42 25.88
C PRO A 129 29.82 14.07 27.23
N ARG A 130 30.52 13.64 28.28
CA ARG A 130 30.48 14.28 29.60
C ARG A 130 31.23 15.61 29.58
#